data_AF-A0A7V1XMU9-F1
#
_entry.id   AF-A0A7V1XMU9-F1
#
_cell.length_a   1.000
_cell.length_b   1.000
_cell.length_c   1.000
_cell.angle_alpha   90.00
_cell.angle_beta   90.00
_cell.angle_gamma   90.00
#
_symmetry.space_group_name_H-M   'P 1'
#
loop_
_entity.id
_entity.type
_entity.pdbx_description
1 polymer ?
#
loop_
_entity_poly.entity_id
_entity_poly.type
_entity_poly.pdbx_seq_one_letter_code
_entity_poly.pdbx_strand_id
1 'polypeptide(L)'
;GIQPQGGLVQDQQLRPVHQGLDHPHLLLVALGQIGDAGTQVQIEPLRRGPERWLRRLGLGVLARPRLLSLAVRLQPLARPFLPARTRSLLPEPSREPRLPPVLEPEGEPRGTVALLTGCVQDRWYRSVNLAAAHVLTRNGWRVLVPRGQTCCGALHAHHGRLDAARELARHAMATFAGADAVLVTAAGCAAHLSEVGDLLGTPQAHAFAERVHDVVRFLAREGIRPPAANPGIPRVAVHDACHALRVSRIREEPRALLARVPGLELVEIPSGDVCCGAAGLYTVLEPDMADALMRAKAEAVASTGAPVLASANPGCTMQIAAGLRWLGHEVEILHPVEILDRAYAAEAGRDAPSGPSP
;
A
#
# COMPACT_ATOMS: atom_id res chain seq x y z
N GLY A 1 40.18 -17.80 -6.51
CA GLY A 1 39.50 -17.07 -7.58
C GLY A 1 38.66 -18.04 -8.36
N ILE A 2 37.34 -17.93 -8.27
CA ILE A 2 36.38 -18.69 -9.07
C ILE A 2 35.21 -17.72 -9.34
N GLN A 3 35.03 -17.35 -10.60
CA GLN A 3 33.89 -16.56 -11.09
C GLN A 3 32.68 -17.48 -11.30
N PRO A 4 31.43 -17.03 -11.05
CA PRO A 4 30.25 -17.74 -11.50
C PRO A 4 29.85 -17.29 -12.91
N GLN A 5 29.67 -18.25 -13.81
CA GLN A 5 29.14 -18.06 -15.16
C GLN A 5 27.61 -17.95 -15.10
N GLY A 6 27.07 -16.79 -15.49
CA GLY A 6 25.66 -16.60 -15.80
C GLY A 6 25.39 -16.97 -17.26
N GLY A 7 24.62 -18.03 -17.48
CA GLY A 7 24.09 -18.41 -18.80
C GLY A 7 22.66 -17.91 -18.96
N LEU A 8 22.47 -16.93 -19.85
CA LEU A 8 21.16 -16.51 -20.37
C LEU A 8 20.53 -17.67 -21.15
N VAL A 9 19.33 -18.09 -20.77
CA VAL A 9 18.54 -19.05 -21.54
C VAL A 9 18.09 -18.38 -22.84
N GLN A 10 18.40 -19.00 -23.97
CA GLN A 10 18.21 -18.49 -25.33
C GLN A 10 16.73 -18.42 -25.76
N ASP A 11 16.49 -17.37 -26.55
CA ASP A 11 15.25 -16.74 -27.00
C ASP A 11 14.47 -17.50 -28.10
N GLN A 12 14.38 -18.84 -28.07
CA GLN A 12 14.00 -19.61 -29.29
C GLN A 12 12.81 -20.58 -29.23
N GLN A 13 11.92 -20.54 -28.24
CA GLN A 13 10.72 -21.43 -28.25
C GLN A 13 9.36 -20.77 -27.97
N LEU A 14 9.19 -19.46 -28.19
CA LEU A 14 7.86 -18.84 -28.06
C LEU A 14 7.42 -18.18 -29.38
N ARG A 15 6.54 -18.88 -30.13
CA ARG A 15 5.64 -18.30 -31.14
C ARG A 15 4.18 -18.66 -30.76
N PRO A 16 3.17 -17.83 -31.06
CA PRO A 16 3.11 -16.39 -30.86
C PRO A 16 1.78 -15.99 -30.17
N VAL A 17 1.82 -15.56 -28.90
CA VAL A 17 0.70 -14.82 -28.26
C VAL A 17 0.84 -13.30 -28.50
N HIS A 18 1.83 -12.90 -29.30
CA HIS A 18 2.27 -11.52 -29.47
C HIS A 18 1.65 -10.78 -30.66
N GLN A 19 0.91 -11.46 -31.53
CA GLN A 19 0.35 -10.83 -32.74
C GLN A 19 -1.10 -10.41 -32.51
N GLY A 20 -1.28 -9.28 -31.82
CA GLY A 20 -2.61 -8.67 -31.64
C GLY A 20 -2.75 -7.67 -30.49
N LEU A 21 -1.70 -7.46 -29.67
CA LEU A 21 -1.75 -6.52 -28.53
C LEU A 21 -0.91 -5.29 -28.85
N ASP A 22 -1.52 -4.11 -28.81
CA ASP A 22 -0.91 -2.82 -29.14
C ASP A 22 0.27 -2.41 -28.21
N HIS A 23 0.55 -3.15 -27.14
CA HIS A 23 1.47 -2.73 -26.06
C HIS A 23 2.32 -3.88 -25.44
N PRO A 24 3.31 -4.43 -26.16
CA PRO A 24 4.14 -5.57 -25.71
C PRO A 24 5.02 -5.29 -24.48
N HIS A 25 5.27 -4.03 -24.13
CA HIS A 25 6.04 -3.61 -22.96
C HIS A 25 5.28 -3.77 -21.62
N LEU A 26 3.95 -3.80 -21.65
CA LEU A 26 3.10 -4.06 -20.47
C LEU A 26 3.20 -5.52 -20.00
N LEU A 27 3.43 -6.46 -20.94
CA LEU A 27 3.67 -7.87 -20.65
C LEU A 27 5.00 -8.06 -19.90
N LEU A 28 6.03 -7.28 -20.21
CA LEU A 28 7.35 -7.34 -19.56
C LEU A 28 7.32 -6.86 -18.09
N VAL A 29 6.45 -5.89 -17.76
CA VAL A 29 6.19 -5.45 -16.37
C VAL A 29 5.43 -6.54 -15.60
N ALA A 30 4.46 -7.20 -16.24
CA ALA A 30 3.68 -8.29 -15.66
C ALA A 30 4.52 -9.56 -15.40
N LEU A 31 5.52 -9.82 -16.25
CA LEU A 31 6.41 -10.99 -16.19
C LEU A 31 7.68 -10.77 -15.33
N GLY A 32 7.82 -9.63 -14.66
CA GLY A 32 8.98 -9.37 -13.78
C GLY A 32 10.32 -9.22 -14.51
N GLN A 33 10.31 -8.98 -15.83
CA GLN A 33 11.53 -8.95 -16.67
C GLN A 33 12.23 -7.58 -16.74
N ILE A 34 11.80 -6.60 -15.96
CA ILE A 34 12.56 -5.35 -15.85
C ILE A 34 13.69 -5.57 -14.83
N GLY A 35 14.87 -5.92 -15.35
CA GLY A 35 16.14 -5.79 -14.64
C GLY A 35 16.43 -4.32 -14.27
N ASP A 36 17.54 -4.09 -13.58
CA ASP A 36 17.94 -2.87 -12.82
C ASP A 36 17.78 -1.48 -13.48
N ALA A 37 17.25 -1.36 -14.70
CA ALA A 37 16.91 -0.12 -15.39
C ALA A 37 15.43 0.37 -15.16
N GLY A 38 14.67 -0.28 -14.28
CA GLY A 38 13.23 -0.02 -14.05
C GLY A 38 12.83 1.02 -13.00
N THR A 39 13.72 1.93 -12.63
CA THR A 39 13.51 2.91 -11.53
C THR A 39 12.85 4.21 -11.98
N GLN A 40 11.89 4.14 -12.92
CA GLN A 40 11.03 5.28 -13.21
C GLN A 40 9.58 4.85 -13.13
N VAL A 41 8.84 5.51 -12.24
CA VAL A 41 7.38 5.55 -12.21
C VAL A 41 6.89 5.75 -13.65
N GLN A 42 6.25 4.73 -14.22
CA GLN A 42 5.71 4.82 -15.58
C GLN A 42 4.67 5.95 -15.62
N ILE A 43 5.00 7.02 -16.35
CA ILE A 43 4.08 8.10 -16.68
C ILE A 43 3.39 7.68 -17.97
N GLU A 44 2.25 6.99 -17.86
CA GLU A 44 1.46 6.66 -19.05
C GLU A 44 0.82 7.94 -19.61
N PRO A 45 1.06 8.31 -20.89
CA PRO A 45 0.34 9.42 -21.51
C PRO A 45 -1.17 9.09 -21.56
N LEU A 46 -2.00 10.04 -21.15
CA LEU A 46 -3.46 9.87 -21.13
C LEU A 46 -3.98 9.40 -22.50
N ARG A 47 -4.54 8.18 -22.57
CA ARG A 47 -5.28 7.67 -23.76
C ARG A 47 -6.26 8.74 -24.27
N ARG A 48 -6.32 8.91 -25.60
CA ARG A 48 -7.24 9.85 -26.26
C ARG A 48 -8.65 9.26 -26.23
N GLY A 49 -9.64 9.99 -25.68
CA GLY A 49 -11.04 9.55 -25.65
C GLY A 49 -11.88 10.16 -24.51
N PRO A 50 -13.20 9.88 -24.46
CA PRO A 50 -14.11 10.38 -23.41
C PRO A 50 -13.74 9.89 -22.00
N GLU A 51 -13.09 8.74 -21.89
CA GLU A 51 -12.58 8.17 -20.63
C GLU A 51 -11.61 9.10 -19.89
N ARG A 52 -10.89 9.98 -20.61
CA ARG A 52 -10.00 10.98 -20.02
C ARG A 52 -10.74 11.88 -19.02
N TRP A 53 -11.99 12.22 -19.30
CA TRP A 53 -12.79 13.08 -18.43
C TRP A 53 -13.21 12.36 -17.16
N LEU A 54 -13.67 11.10 -17.27
CA LEU A 54 -14.00 10.27 -16.11
C LEU A 54 -12.78 10.06 -15.21
N ARG A 55 -11.60 9.80 -15.79
CA ARG A 55 -10.33 9.69 -15.06
C ARG A 55 -9.97 10.97 -14.33
N ARG A 56 -10.08 12.13 -15.00
CA ARG A 56 -9.84 13.45 -14.40
C ARG A 56 -10.80 13.75 -13.25
N LEU A 57 -12.07 13.39 -13.41
CA LEU A 57 -13.09 13.53 -12.37
C LEU A 57 -12.77 12.64 -11.18
N GLY A 58 -12.51 11.34 -11.38
CA GLY A 58 -12.17 10.40 -10.32
C GLY A 58 -10.92 10.83 -9.53
N LEU A 59 -9.83 11.18 -10.22
CA LEU A 59 -8.63 11.73 -9.58
C LEU A 59 -8.92 13.05 -8.85
N GLY A 60 -9.75 13.92 -9.45
CA GLY A 60 -10.18 15.16 -8.84
C GLY A 60 -11.03 14.97 -7.57
N VAL A 61 -11.80 13.88 -7.47
CA VAL A 61 -12.52 13.50 -6.24
C VAL A 61 -11.52 13.01 -5.19
N LEU A 62 -10.57 12.14 -5.56
CA LEU A 62 -9.53 11.65 -4.65
C LEU A 62 -8.67 12.78 -4.07
N ALA A 63 -8.40 13.82 -4.83
CA ALA A 63 -7.66 15.01 -4.39
C ALA A 63 -8.44 15.88 -3.38
N ARG A 64 -9.77 15.74 -3.28
CA ARG A 64 -10.63 16.63 -2.49
C ARG A 64 -11.30 15.87 -1.33
N PRO A 65 -10.79 15.96 -0.09
CA PRO A 65 -11.28 15.16 1.03
C PRO A 65 -12.79 15.27 1.29
N ARG A 66 -13.41 16.45 1.09
CA ARG A 66 -14.86 16.64 1.26
C ARG A 66 -15.68 15.90 0.21
N LEU A 67 -15.27 15.97 -1.06
CA LEU A 67 -15.95 15.25 -2.15
C LEU A 67 -15.76 13.74 -2.00
N LEU A 68 -14.55 13.30 -1.67
CA LEU A 68 -14.29 11.89 -1.38
C LEU A 68 -15.13 11.39 -0.19
N SER A 69 -15.28 12.21 0.86
CA SER A 69 -16.15 11.87 2.00
C SER A 69 -17.60 11.65 1.57
N LEU A 70 -18.11 12.53 0.70
CA LEU A 70 -19.47 12.43 0.20
C LEU A 70 -19.64 11.18 -0.67
N ALA A 71 -18.71 10.93 -1.59
CA ALA A 71 -18.73 9.75 -2.46
C ALA A 71 -18.73 8.44 -1.65
N VAL A 72 -17.87 8.35 -0.63
CA VAL A 72 -17.78 7.16 0.26
C VAL A 72 -19.05 6.99 1.10
N ARG A 73 -19.68 8.08 1.57
CA ARG A 73 -20.96 8.00 2.30
C ARG A 73 -22.11 7.52 1.42
N LEU A 74 -22.10 7.88 0.13
CA LEU A 74 -23.11 7.46 -0.84
C LEU A 74 -22.81 6.07 -1.44
N GLN A 75 -21.62 5.52 -1.21
CA GLN A 75 -21.20 4.24 -1.76
C GLN A 75 -22.18 3.09 -1.45
N PRO A 76 -22.65 2.87 -0.20
CA PRO A 76 -23.54 1.75 0.09
C PRO A 76 -24.86 1.81 -0.69
N LEU A 77 -25.37 3.02 -0.95
CA LEU A 77 -26.58 3.25 -1.73
C LEU A 77 -26.35 2.96 -3.22
N ALA A 78 -25.16 3.27 -3.73
CA ALA A 78 -24.80 3.02 -5.12
C ALA A 78 -24.39 1.56 -5.39
N ARG A 79 -23.89 0.84 -4.37
CA ARG A 79 -23.28 -0.50 -4.49
C ARG A 79 -24.15 -1.52 -5.26
N PRO A 80 -25.47 -1.63 -5.06
CA PRO A 80 -26.32 -2.58 -5.80
C PRO A 80 -26.41 -2.30 -7.30
N PHE A 81 -26.19 -1.05 -7.70
CA PHE A 81 -26.25 -0.61 -9.11
C PHE A 81 -24.88 -0.65 -9.81
N LEU A 82 -23.80 -0.93 -9.07
CA LEU A 82 -22.46 -1.05 -9.65
C LEU A 82 -22.29 -2.39 -10.39
N PRO A 83 -21.53 -2.42 -11.50
CA PRO A 83 -21.13 -3.66 -12.16
C PRO A 83 -20.44 -4.63 -11.18
N ALA A 84 -20.62 -5.93 -11.38
CA ALA A 84 -20.09 -6.97 -10.49
C ALA A 84 -18.59 -6.82 -10.23
N ARG A 85 -17.81 -6.52 -11.28
CA ARG A 85 -16.37 -6.29 -11.20
C ARG A 85 -16.00 -5.07 -10.35
N THR A 86 -16.73 -3.96 -10.49
CA THR A 86 -16.48 -2.77 -9.66
C THR A 86 -16.84 -3.05 -8.21
N ARG A 87 -17.95 -3.75 -7.98
CA ARG A 87 -18.42 -4.14 -6.65
C ARG A 87 -17.43 -5.06 -5.94
N SER A 88 -16.80 -6.00 -6.66
CA SER A 88 -15.82 -6.92 -6.08
C SER A 88 -14.53 -6.24 -5.65
N LEU A 89 -14.17 -5.11 -6.29
CA LEU A 89 -12.96 -4.35 -5.98
C LEU A 89 -13.16 -3.28 -4.91
N LEU A 90 -14.41 -2.90 -4.66
CA LEU A 90 -14.75 -1.80 -3.77
C LEU A 90 -15.03 -2.32 -2.35
N PRO A 91 -14.11 -2.09 -1.38
CA PRO A 91 -14.32 -2.51 0.01
C PRO A 91 -15.40 -1.67 0.69
N GLU A 92 -15.94 -2.17 1.79
CA GLU A 92 -16.88 -1.40 2.60
C GLU A 92 -16.20 -0.17 3.24
N PRO A 93 -16.88 0.98 3.31
CA PRO A 93 -16.37 2.14 4.02
C PRO A 93 -16.01 1.81 5.46
N SER A 94 -14.87 2.32 5.93
CA SER A 94 -14.44 2.11 7.30
C SER A 94 -15.39 2.79 8.27
N ARG A 95 -15.76 2.05 9.32
CA ARG A 95 -16.59 2.53 10.44
C ARG A 95 -15.75 3.04 11.62
N GLU A 96 -14.45 2.89 11.53
CA GLU A 96 -13.51 3.27 12.60
C GLU A 96 -13.54 4.78 12.88
N PRO A 97 -13.36 5.20 14.14
CA PRO A 97 -13.28 6.61 14.50
C PRO A 97 -12.03 7.25 13.90
N ARG A 98 -12.11 8.55 13.59
CA ARG A 98 -10.93 9.31 13.16
C ARG A 98 -9.95 9.43 14.33
N LEU A 99 -8.67 9.31 14.03
CA LEU A 99 -7.60 9.60 14.98
C LEU A 99 -7.75 11.03 15.57
N PRO A 100 -7.45 11.24 16.85
CA PRO A 100 -7.29 12.57 17.41
C PRO A 100 -6.07 13.28 16.78
N PRO A 101 -5.95 14.61 16.88
CA PRO A 101 -4.84 15.36 16.28
C PRO A 101 -3.46 15.02 16.85
N VAL A 102 -3.42 14.54 18.10
CA VAL A 102 -2.21 14.15 18.81
C VAL A 102 -2.53 12.89 19.60
N LEU A 103 -1.61 11.92 19.60
CA LEU A 103 -1.61 10.77 20.49
C LEU A 103 -0.30 10.77 21.27
N GLU A 104 -0.40 10.70 22.58
CA GLU A 104 0.73 10.66 23.50
C GLU A 104 1.11 9.20 23.81
N PRO A 105 2.41 8.87 23.86
CA PRO A 105 2.86 7.58 24.40
C PRO A 105 2.72 7.55 25.93
N GLU A 106 2.83 6.36 26.51
CA GLU A 106 3.02 6.22 27.95
C GLU A 106 4.46 6.64 28.33
N GLY A 107 4.58 7.56 29.29
CA GLY A 107 5.88 8.08 29.73
C GLY A 107 6.45 9.19 28.84
N GLU A 108 7.75 9.46 28.99
CA GLU A 108 8.45 10.49 28.20
C GLU A 108 8.61 10.05 26.73
N PRO A 109 8.16 10.86 25.75
CA PRO A 109 8.27 10.51 24.34
C PRO A 109 9.74 10.39 23.89
N ARG A 110 10.04 9.33 23.14
CA ARG A 110 11.31 9.15 22.41
C ARG A 110 11.51 10.19 21.32
N GLY A 111 10.42 10.72 20.80
CA GLY A 111 10.39 11.70 19.72
C GLY A 111 8.98 11.92 19.19
N THR A 112 8.86 12.82 18.22
CA THR A 112 7.59 13.19 17.61
C THR A 112 7.58 12.82 16.12
N VAL A 113 6.56 12.09 15.69
CA VAL A 113 6.35 11.71 14.29
C VAL A 113 4.98 12.17 13.83
N ALA A 114 4.83 12.49 12.56
CA ALA A 114 3.53 12.78 11.96
C ALA A 114 3.04 11.62 11.09
N LEU A 115 1.78 11.25 11.21
CA LEU A 115 1.17 10.17 10.44
C LEU A 115 0.38 10.71 9.26
N LEU A 116 0.75 10.28 8.05
CA LEU A 116 -0.06 10.48 6.85
C LEU A 116 -1.19 9.44 6.82
N THR A 117 -2.43 9.89 6.94
CA THR A 117 -3.59 8.99 6.98
C THR A 117 -4.02 8.50 5.59
N GLY A 118 -3.58 9.17 4.53
CA GLY A 118 -3.87 8.81 3.14
C GLY A 118 -5.32 9.04 2.71
N CYS A 119 -5.55 9.12 1.39
CA CYS A 119 -6.90 9.31 0.85
C CYS A 119 -7.71 8.01 0.79
N VAL A 120 -7.14 6.92 0.29
CA VAL A 120 -7.81 5.60 0.23
C VAL A 120 -7.78 4.94 1.61
N GLN A 121 -6.61 4.96 2.27
CA GLN A 121 -6.41 4.33 3.57
C GLN A 121 -7.40 4.87 4.62
N ASP A 122 -7.56 6.19 4.78
CA ASP A 122 -8.50 6.78 5.76
C ASP A 122 -9.99 6.46 5.50
N ARG A 123 -10.35 6.05 4.29
CA ARG A 123 -11.75 5.84 3.89
C ARG A 123 -12.20 4.41 4.01
N TRP A 124 -11.33 3.47 3.67
CA TRP A 124 -11.67 2.05 3.62
C TRP A 124 -10.87 1.21 4.62
N TYR A 125 -9.68 1.67 5.02
CA TYR A 125 -8.75 0.91 5.86
C TYR A 125 -8.23 1.77 7.02
N ARG A 126 -9.14 2.52 7.67
CA ARG A 126 -8.75 3.39 8.79
C ARG A 126 -8.24 2.58 9.99
N SER A 127 -8.62 1.32 10.12
CA SER A 127 -8.05 0.36 11.09
C SER A 127 -6.53 0.33 11.03
N VAL A 128 -5.92 0.39 9.84
CA VAL A 128 -4.47 0.44 9.66
C VAL A 128 -3.86 1.72 10.25
N ASN A 129 -4.53 2.87 10.09
CA ASN A 129 -4.04 4.12 10.66
C ASN A 129 -4.15 4.11 12.20
N LEU A 130 -5.22 3.54 12.74
CA LEU A 130 -5.38 3.33 14.19
C LEU A 130 -4.30 2.40 14.72
N ALA A 131 -4.12 1.24 14.12
CA ALA A 131 -3.09 0.27 14.48
C ALA A 131 -1.69 0.87 14.38
N ALA A 132 -1.39 1.63 13.33
CA ALA A 132 -0.10 2.31 13.21
C ALA A 132 0.11 3.31 14.35
N ALA A 133 -0.89 4.12 14.69
CA ALA A 133 -0.80 5.07 15.79
C ALA A 133 -0.63 4.36 17.15
N HIS A 134 -1.37 3.28 17.41
CA HIS A 134 -1.25 2.48 18.62
C HIS A 134 0.13 1.82 18.73
N VAL A 135 0.62 1.20 17.66
CA VAL A 135 1.96 0.59 17.64
C VAL A 135 3.04 1.64 17.88
N LEU A 136 2.93 2.83 17.27
CA LEU A 136 3.88 3.92 17.48
C LEU A 136 3.86 4.44 18.92
N THR A 137 2.69 4.74 19.49
CA THR A 137 2.58 5.23 20.88
C THR A 137 3.01 4.17 21.88
N ARG A 138 2.67 2.89 21.65
CA ARG A 138 3.13 1.76 22.47
C ARG A 138 4.66 1.61 22.45
N ASN A 139 5.32 2.09 21.41
CA ASN A 139 6.77 2.09 21.25
C ASN A 139 7.43 3.44 21.57
N GLY A 140 6.72 4.34 22.27
CA GLY A 140 7.27 5.57 22.86
C GLY A 140 7.23 6.79 21.94
N TRP A 141 6.52 6.74 20.82
CA TRP A 141 6.45 7.88 19.89
C TRP A 141 5.21 8.73 20.13
N ARG A 142 5.39 10.05 20.20
CA ARG A 142 4.28 10.99 20.07
C ARG A 142 3.85 11.05 18.60
N VAL A 143 2.56 10.83 18.34
CA VAL A 143 2.02 10.80 16.98
C VAL A 143 1.16 12.03 16.72
N LEU A 144 1.60 12.87 15.80
CA LEU A 144 0.83 13.99 15.27
C LEU A 144 -0.01 13.53 14.07
N VAL A 145 -1.26 13.96 14.01
CA VAL A 145 -2.17 13.69 12.89
C VAL A 145 -2.76 15.02 12.40
N PRO A 146 -2.01 15.77 11.56
CA PRO A 146 -2.47 17.07 11.07
C PRO A 146 -3.84 16.96 10.37
N ARG A 147 -4.78 17.88 10.66
CA ARG A 147 -6.15 17.84 10.08
C ARG A 147 -6.21 18.28 8.62
N GLY A 148 -5.22 19.06 8.17
CA GLY A 148 -5.18 19.66 6.83
C GLY A 148 -4.79 18.71 5.70
N GLN A 149 -4.56 17.42 5.97
CA GLN A 149 -4.06 16.46 4.99
C GLN A 149 -5.00 16.28 3.77
N THR A 150 -4.41 16.08 2.60
CA THR A 150 -5.09 15.73 1.34
C THR A 150 -4.50 14.44 0.75
N CYS A 151 -4.82 14.12 -0.51
CA CYS A 151 -4.13 13.07 -1.25
C CYS A 151 -2.61 13.36 -1.35
N CYS A 152 -1.78 12.32 -1.32
CA CYS A 152 -0.33 12.42 -1.46
C CYS A 152 0.11 12.81 -2.89
N GLY A 153 -0.73 12.62 -3.91
CA GLY A 153 -0.40 12.90 -5.31
C GLY A 153 0.07 11.69 -6.12
N ALA A 154 0.35 10.54 -5.51
CA ALA A 154 0.91 9.37 -6.20
C ALA A 154 0.12 8.96 -7.45
N LEU A 155 -1.21 8.77 -7.31
CA LEU A 155 -2.08 8.42 -8.45
C LEU A 155 -2.14 9.52 -9.52
N HIS A 156 -1.94 10.79 -9.15
CA HIS A 156 -1.90 11.86 -10.15
C HIS A 156 -0.61 11.79 -10.96
N ALA A 157 0.53 11.55 -10.30
CA ALA A 157 1.83 11.39 -10.95
C ALA A 157 1.87 10.18 -11.89
N HIS A 158 1.41 9.00 -11.42
CA HIS A 158 1.36 7.76 -12.20
C HIS A 158 0.51 7.86 -13.49
N HIS A 159 -0.39 8.84 -13.56
CA HIS A 159 -1.26 9.06 -14.72
C HIS A 159 -0.99 10.39 -15.43
N GLY A 160 0.25 10.89 -15.35
CA GLY A 160 0.73 12.04 -16.11
C GLY A 160 0.12 13.38 -15.72
N ARG A 161 -0.56 13.47 -14.56
CA ARG A 161 -1.09 14.73 -14.02
C ARG A 161 -0.07 15.38 -13.09
N LEU A 162 1.12 15.64 -13.62
CA LEU A 162 2.26 16.15 -12.85
C LEU A 162 1.97 17.48 -12.16
N ASP A 163 1.21 18.39 -12.79
CA ASP A 163 0.89 19.69 -12.16
C ASP A 163 0.03 19.52 -10.91
N ALA A 164 -0.98 18.63 -10.97
CA ALA A 164 -1.80 18.29 -9.81
C ALA A 164 -0.97 17.55 -8.74
N ALA A 165 -0.07 16.66 -9.16
CA ALA A 165 0.84 15.97 -8.24
C ALA A 165 1.77 16.97 -7.53
N ARG A 166 2.32 17.96 -8.24
CA ARG A 166 3.15 19.03 -7.66
C ARG A 166 2.37 19.90 -6.69
N GLU A 167 1.13 20.26 -7.01
CA GLU A 167 0.25 21.00 -6.10
C GLU A 167 0.01 20.21 -4.80
N LEU A 168 -0.34 18.93 -4.91
CA LEU A 168 -0.57 18.05 -3.77
C LEU A 168 0.72 17.83 -2.95
N ALA A 169 1.89 17.72 -3.60
CA ALA A 169 3.18 17.59 -2.94
C ALA A 169 3.53 18.85 -2.13
N ARG A 170 3.34 20.06 -2.69
CA ARG A 170 3.53 21.32 -1.95
C ARG A 170 2.59 21.42 -0.75
N HIS A 171 1.33 21.01 -0.91
CA HIS A 171 0.37 20.97 0.18
C HIS A 171 0.78 19.98 1.29
N ALA A 172 1.29 18.80 0.91
CA ALA A 172 1.81 17.82 1.85
C ALA A 172 3.01 18.40 2.63
N MET A 173 3.99 19.00 1.94
CA MET A 173 5.14 19.65 2.58
C MET A 173 4.72 20.71 3.60
N ALA A 174 3.74 21.56 3.25
CA ALA A 174 3.22 22.58 4.16
C ALA A 174 2.49 21.95 5.37
N THR A 175 1.70 20.90 5.15
CA THR A 175 0.94 20.21 6.20
C THR A 175 1.84 19.54 7.24
N PHE A 176 3.01 19.07 6.82
CA PHE A 176 3.94 18.30 7.64
C PHE A 176 5.24 19.05 7.98
N ALA A 177 5.28 20.37 7.77
CA ALA A 177 6.49 21.15 7.94
C ALA A 177 7.13 21.01 9.35
N GLY A 178 6.30 20.93 10.39
CA GLY A 178 6.74 20.87 11.79
C GLY A 178 6.98 19.46 12.36
N ALA A 179 7.05 18.43 11.52
CA ALA A 179 7.30 17.05 11.97
C ALA A 179 8.76 16.62 11.71
N ASP A 180 9.39 15.96 12.67
CA ASP A 180 10.76 15.44 12.51
C ASP A 180 10.81 14.29 11.50
N ALA A 181 9.78 13.45 11.49
CA ALA A 181 9.56 12.40 10.50
C ALA A 181 8.08 12.31 10.11
N VAL A 182 7.81 11.96 8.86
CA VAL A 182 6.48 11.71 8.31
C VAL A 182 6.34 10.23 8.01
N LEU A 183 5.49 9.54 8.76
CA LEU A 183 5.25 8.13 8.62
C LEU A 183 4.05 7.87 7.72
N VAL A 184 4.21 6.88 6.83
CA VAL A 184 3.22 6.54 5.81
C VAL A 184 2.94 5.04 5.86
N THR A 185 1.65 4.67 5.87
CA THR A 185 1.18 3.28 5.97
C THR A 185 0.89 2.63 4.61
N ALA A 186 0.85 3.43 3.54
CA ALA A 186 0.61 2.94 2.19
C ALA A 186 1.90 3.03 1.37
N ALA A 187 2.44 1.88 0.96
CA ALA A 187 3.70 1.81 0.20
C ALA A 187 3.73 2.75 -1.02
N GLY A 188 2.64 2.84 -1.79
CA GLY A 188 2.57 3.75 -2.95
C GLY A 188 2.61 5.23 -2.57
N CYS A 189 2.08 5.60 -1.41
CA CYS A 189 2.18 6.97 -0.89
C CYS A 189 3.59 7.27 -0.38
N ALA A 190 4.21 6.32 0.32
CA ALA A 190 5.56 6.45 0.86
C ALA A 190 6.58 6.64 -0.27
N ALA A 191 6.57 5.75 -1.26
CA ALA A 191 7.45 5.81 -2.43
C ALA A 191 7.30 7.13 -3.21
N HIS A 192 6.07 7.59 -3.44
CA HIS A 192 5.85 8.86 -4.14
C HIS A 192 6.40 10.05 -3.34
N LEU A 193 6.15 10.09 -2.04
CA LEU A 193 6.56 11.21 -1.19
C LEU A 193 8.06 11.21 -0.90
N SER A 194 8.76 10.08 -1.00
CA SER A 194 10.23 10.03 -0.95
C SER A 194 10.90 10.54 -2.23
N GLU A 195 10.15 10.73 -3.32
CA GLU A 195 10.65 11.21 -4.62
C GLU A 195 10.19 12.64 -4.94
N VAL A 196 9.48 13.32 -4.02
CA VAL A 196 8.97 14.68 -4.29
C VAL A 196 10.08 15.73 -4.44
N GLY A 197 11.28 15.44 -3.93
CA GLY A 197 12.49 16.22 -4.20
C GLY A 197 12.71 16.38 -5.69
N ASP A 198 12.75 15.26 -6.42
CA ASP A 198 12.94 15.23 -7.88
C ASP A 198 11.73 15.81 -8.62
N LEU A 199 10.51 15.57 -8.12
CA LEU A 199 9.28 16.08 -8.75
C LEU A 199 9.19 17.62 -8.73
N LEU A 200 9.65 18.24 -7.64
CA LEU A 200 9.58 19.69 -7.43
C LEU A 200 10.88 20.42 -7.74
N GLY A 201 12.03 19.73 -7.67
CA GLY A 201 13.36 20.28 -7.96
C GLY A 201 13.80 21.39 -7.00
N THR A 202 13.35 21.35 -5.75
CA THR A 202 13.69 22.37 -4.73
C THR A 202 14.40 21.76 -3.53
N PRO A 203 15.38 22.46 -2.90
CA PRO A 203 16.05 21.96 -1.70
C PRO A 203 15.07 21.60 -0.57
N GLN A 204 14.01 22.39 -0.40
CA GLN A 204 12.97 22.14 0.60
C GLN A 204 12.22 20.84 0.34
N ALA A 205 11.98 20.49 -0.93
CA ALA A 205 11.33 19.24 -1.29
C ALA A 205 12.24 18.02 -1.05
N HIS A 206 13.54 18.13 -1.33
CA HIS A 206 14.51 17.08 -0.99
C HIS A 206 14.59 16.87 0.53
N ALA A 207 14.71 17.95 1.32
CA ALA A 207 14.72 17.87 2.78
C ALA A 207 13.40 17.34 3.36
N PHE A 208 12.26 17.56 2.70
CA PHE A 208 11.01 16.92 3.06
C PHE A 208 11.03 15.43 2.74
N ALA A 209 11.45 15.05 1.54
CA ALA A 209 11.51 13.66 1.09
C ALA A 209 12.38 12.78 2.00
N GLU A 210 13.51 13.30 2.50
CA GLU A 210 14.40 12.62 3.45
C GLU A 210 13.73 12.26 4.79
N ARG A 211 12.72 13.03 5.19
CA ARG A 211 11.95 12.81 6.43
C ARG A 211 10.75 11.90 6.23
N VAL A 212 10.43 11.51 4.99
CA VAL A 212 9.30 10.60 4.72
C VAL A 212 9.76 9.16 4.84
N HIS A 213 9.04 8.39 5.64
CA HIS A 213 9.35 6.99 5.88
C HIS A 213 8.10 6.11 5.78
N ASP A 214 8.27 4.94 5.17
CA ASP A 214 7.33 3.84 5.37
C ASP A 214 7.33 3.42 6.86
N VAL A 215 6.15 3.23 7.43
CA VAL A 215 6.00 2.94 8.86
C VAL A 215 6.68 1.63 9.28
N VAL A 216 6.68 0.62 8.41
CA VAL A 216 7.29 -0.69 8.69
C VAL A 216 8.81 -0.54 8.71
N ARG A 217 9.38 0.17 7.73
CA ARG A 217 10.82 0.45 7.71
C ARG A 217 11.25 1.29 8.91
N PHE A 218 10.46 2.30 9.27
CA PHE A 218 10.75 3.14 10.44
C PHE A 218 10.78 2.31 11.72
N LEU A 219 9.74 1.51 11.99
CA LEU A 219 9.67 0.66 13.18
C LEU A 219 10.79 -0.39 13.23
N ALA A 220 11.17 -0.96 12.08
CA ALA A 220 12.29 -1.90 11.99
C ALA A 220 13.63 -1.23 12.33
N ARG A 221 13.86 0.00 11.85
CA ARG A 221 15.09 0.76 12.10
C ARG A 221 15.18 1.25 13.54
N GLU A 222 14.11 1.85 14.06
CA GLU A 222 14.09 2.45 15.40
C GLU A 222 13.91 1.42 16.52
N GLY A 223 13.55 0.19 16.15
CA GLY A 223 13.28 -0.91 17.07
C GLY A 223 11.91 -0.78 17.75
N ILE A 224 11.32 -1.95 18.00
CA ILE A 224 10.09 -2.10 18.78
C ILE A 224 10.34 -2.93 20.04
N ARG A 225 9.55 -2.66 21.07
CA ARG A 225 9.37 -3.59 22.18
C ARG A 225 8.65 -4.84 21.65
N PRO A 226 9.24 -6.04 21.75
CA PRO A 226 8.59 -7.25 21.25
C PRO A 226 7.24 -7.48 21.95
N PRO A 227 6.17 -7.82 21.21
CA PRO A 227 4.94 -8.29 21.82
C PRO A 227 5.17 -9.54 22.66
N ALA A 228 4.49 -9.66 23.80
CA ALA A 228 4.61 -10.84 24.67
C ALA A 228 3.62 -11.98 24.33
N ALA A 229 2.68 -11.74 23.40
CA ALA A 229 1.64 -12.70 23.04
C ALA A 229 1.47 -12.82 21.51
N ASN A 230 1.03 -14.01 21.07
CA ASN A 230 0.51 -14.21 19.73
C ASN A 230 -0.98 -13.86 19.71
N PRO A 231 -1.49 -13.12 18.72
CA PRO A 231 -2.92 -12.79 18.59
C PRO A 231 -3.81 -13.96 18.11
N GLY A 232 -3.37 -15.22 18.24
CA GLY A 232 -4.07 -16.38 17.69
C GLY A 232 -3.86 -16.57 16.18
N ILE A 233 -2.84 -15.94 15.60
CA ILE A 233 -2.48 -16.08 14.20
C ILE A 233 -1.31 -17.07 14.11
N PRO A 234 -1.53 -18.29 13.58
CA PRO A 234 -0.47 -19.29 13.51
C PRO A 234 0.54 -18.99 12.38
N ARG A 235 0.04 -18.50 11.23
CA ARG A 235 0.83 -18.37 10.00
C ARG A 235 0.40 -17.16 9.18
N VAL A 236 1.37 -16.45 8.62
CA VAL A 236 1.17 -15.26 7.77
C VAL A 236 1.97 -15.39 6.49
N ALA A 237 1.30 -15.28 5.35
CA ALA A 237 1.96 -15.07 4.06
C ALA A 237 2.35 -13.60 3.92
N VAL A 238 3.56 -13.29 3.45
CA VAL A 238 4.03 -11.90 3.32
C VAL A 238 4.02 -11.46 1.86
N HIS A 239 3.29 -10.36 1.55
CA HIS A 239 3.26 -9.76 0.23
C HIS A 239 4.24 -8.60 0.10
N ASP A 240 5.21 -8.75 -0.81
CA ASP A 240 6.12 -7.69 -1.21
C ASP A 240 5.44 -6.73 -2.20
N ALA A 241 4.83 -5.66 -1.69
CA ALA A 241 4.23 -4.62 -2.52
C ALA A 241 5.30 -3.95 -3.40
N CYS A 242 5.04 -3.80 -4.70
CA CYS A 242 6.06 -3.36 -5.67
C CYS A 242 6.68 -1.99 -5.36
N HIS A 243 5.90 -1.01 -4.87
CA HIS A 243 6.44 0.29 -4.43
C HIS A 243 7.34 0.16 -3.21
N ALA A 244 7.01 -0.71 -2.25
CA ALA A 244 7.87 -0.97 -1.09
C ALA A 244 9.16 -1.68 -1.53
N LEU A 245 9.04 -2.73 -2.32
CA LEU A 245 10.16 -3.58 -2.75
C LEU A 245 11.12 -2.86 -3.71
N ARG A 246 10.60 -2.20 -4.75
CA ARG A 246 11.42 -1.70 -5.88
C ARG A 246 11.86 -0.24 -5.70
N VAL A 247 11.02 0.60 -5.09
CA VAL A 247 11.36 2.01 -4.84
C VAL A 247 11.99 2.15 -3.45
N SER A 248 11.26 1.74 -2.41
CA SER A 248 11.74 1.91 -1.03
C SER A 248 12.76 0.86 -0.59
N ARG A 249 13.01 -0.18 -1.39
CA ARG A 249 13.91 -1.31 -1.12
C ARG A 249 13.60 -2.04 0.19
N ILE A 250 12.32 -2.13 0.51
CA ILE A 250 11.81 -2.79 1.72
C ILE A 250 11.50 -4.24 1.37
N ARG A 251 12.19 -5.17 2.06
CA ARG A 251 11.98 -6.61 1.91
C ARG A 251 12.10 -7.32 3.24
N GLU A 252 13.22 -7.14 3.93
CA GLU A 252 13.46 -7.84 5.20
C GLU A 252 12.74 -7.19 6.38
N GLU A 253 12.41 -5.89 6.31
CA GLU A 253 11.84 -5.14 7.42
C GLU A 253 10.46 -5.66 7.88
N PRO A 254 9.48 -5.94 7.01
CA PRO A 254 8.22 -6.56 7.43
C PRO A 254 8.45 -7.93 8.09
N ARG A 255 9.35 -8.74 7.55
CA ARG A 255 9.67 -10.09 8.06
C ARG A 255 10.31 -10.00 9.44
N ALA A 256 11.31 -9.14 9.59
CA ALA A 256 12.01 -8.91 10.84
C ALA A 256 11.09 -8.41 11.95
N LEU A 257 10.14 -7.51 11.65
CA LEU A 257 9.15 -7.05 12.62
C LEU A 257 8.16 -8.15 13.02
N LEU A 258 7.59 -8.85 12.04
CA LEU A 258 6.59 -9.88 12.32
C LEU A 258 7.21 -11.09 13.04
N ALA A 259 8.47 -11.42 12.79
CA ALA A 259 9.22 -12.45 13.51
C ALA A 259 9.39 -12.14 15.01
N ARG A 260 9.10 -10.90 15.47
CA ARG A 260 9.08 -10.56 16.91
C ARG A 260 7.81 -11.02 17.61
N VAL A 261 6.77 -11.42 16.87
CA VAL A 261 5.53 -11.95 17.44
C VAL A 261 5.76 -13.41 17.82
N PRO A 262 5.54 -13.81 19.10
CA PRO A 262 5.80 -15.17 19.55
C PRO A 262 5.02 -16.21 18.73
N GLY A 263 5.69 -17.29 18.30
CA GLY A 263 5.05 -18.42 17.63
C GLY A 263 4.39 -18.12 16.28
N LEU A 264 4.63 -16.94 15.69
CA LEU A 264 4.12 -16.59 14.37
C LEU A 264 5.01 -17.18 13.27
N GLU A 265 4.46 -18.09 12.46
CA GLU A 265 5.13 -18.61 11.27
C GLU A 265 4.98 -17.64 10.09
N LEU A 266 6.09 -17.28 9.44
CA LEU A 266 6.07 -16.49 8.21
C LEU A 266 6.32 -17.39 7.01
N VAL A 267 5.47 -17.26 5.98
CA VAL A 267 5.62 -17.99 4.72
C VAL A 267 5.74 -17.05 3.54
N GLU A 268 6.58 -17.45 2.60
CA GLU A 268 6.81 -16.72 1.37
C GLU A 268 5.74 -17.05 0.33
N ILE A 269 5.27 -16.04 -0.39
CA ILE A 269 4.36 -16.24 -1.52
C ILE A 269 5.23 -16.63 -2.73
N PRO A 270 4.90 -17.72 -3.45
CA PRO A 270 5.54 -18.04 -4.72
C PRO A 270 5.47 -16.84 -5.69
N SER A 271 6.61 -16.44 -6.24
CA SER A 271 6.71 -15.23 -7.07
C SER A 271 6.11 -14.00 -6.38
N GLY A 272 6.39 -13.85 -5.08
CA GLY A 272 5.85 -12.82 -4.20
C GLY A 272 6.07 -11.39 -4.71
N ASP A 273 7.17 -11.18 -5.43
CA ASP A 273 7.65 -9.94 -6.05
C ASP A 273 6.96 -9.55 -7.38
N VAL A 274 6.12 -10.44 -7.91
CA VAL A 274 5.23 -10.14 -9.04
C VAL A 274 4.09 -9.24 -8.59
N CYS A 275 3.76 -8.25 -9.43
CA CYS A 275 2.72 -7.25 -9.18
C CYS A 275 1.35 -7.90 -8.92
N CYS A 276 0.56 -7.30 -8.02
CA CYS A 276 -0.81 -7.73 -7.73
C CYS A 276 -1.84 -7.34 -8.81
N GLY A 277 -1.50 -6.42 -9.72
CA GLY A 277 -2.38 -5.95 -10.80
C GLY A 277 -3.15 -4.66 -10.51
N ALA A 278 -3.14 -4.13 -9.28
CA ALA A 278 -3.89 -2.90 -8.97
C ALA A 278 -3.32 -1.66 -9.68
N ALA A 279 -2.00 -1.45 -9.56
CA ALA A 279 -1.24 -0.29 -10.05
C ALA A 279 -2.02 1.05 -10.03
N GLY A 280 -2.73 1.31 -8.92
CA GLY A 280 -3.53 2.51 -8.73
C GLY A 280 -4.85 2.51 -9.51
N LEU A 281 -4.81 2.84 -10.81
CA LEU A 281 -6.01 2.84 -11.67
C LEU A 281 -6.00 1.72 -12.71
N TYR A 282 -4.96 0.87 -12.81
CA TYR A 282 -4.89 -0.15 -13.87
C TYR A 282 -6.06 -1.13 -13.82
N THR A 283 -6.62 -1.40 -12.64
CA THR A 283 -7.85 -2.19 -12.54
C THR A 283 -9.03 -1.59 -13.35
N VAL A 284 -9.05 -0.27 -13.54
CA VAL A 284 -10.02 0.43 -14.38
C VAL A 284 -9.51 0.58 -15.82
N LEU A 285 -8.21 0.86 -16.01
CA LEU A 285 -7.65 1.22 -17.31
C LEU A 285 -7.30 0.03 -18.20
N GLU A 286 -6.80 -1.04 -17.61
CA GLU A 286 -6.30 -2.24 -18.27
C GLU A 286 -6.87 -3.48 -17.58
N PRO A 287 -8.20 -3.67 -17.67
CA PRO A 287 -8.94 -4.58 -16.81
C PRO A 287 -8.50 -6.04 -16.97
N ASP A 288 -8.27 -6.49 -18.21
CA ASP A 288 -7.91 -7.87 -18.50
C ASP A 288 -6.53 -8.23 -17.94
N MET A 289 -5.55 -7.32 -18.09
CA MET A 289 -4.22 -7.47 -17.50
C MET A 289 -4.27 -7.47 -15.97
N ALA A 290 -5.02 -6.52 -15.39
CA ALA A 290 -5.17 -6.42 -13.94
C ALA A 290 -5.83 -7.66 -13.34
N ASP A 291 -6.82 -8.23 -14.04
CA ASP A 291 -7.53 -9.44 -13.60
C ASP A 291 -6.65 -10.69 -13.74
N ALA A 292 -5.83 -10.79 -14.80
CA ALA A 292 -4.86 -11.87 -14.96
C ALA A 292 -3.80 -11.87 -13.84
N LEU A 293 -3.22 -10.70 -13.54
CA LEU A 293 -2.26 -10.53 -12.44
C LEU A 293 -2.89 -10.80 -11.07
N MET A 294 -4.12 -10.33 -10.88
CA MET A 294 -4.89 -10.58 -9.65
C MET A 294 -5.11 -12.06 -9.41
N ARG A 295 -5.56 -12.81 -10.42
CA ARG A 295 -5.80 -14.26 -10.30
C ARG A 295 -4.52 -14.99 -9.97
N ALA A 296 -3.45 -14.75 -10.72
CA ALA A 296 -2.15 -15.37 -10.47
C ALA A 296 -1.63 -15.08 -9.05
N LYS A 297 -1.77 -13.82 -8.57
CA LYS A 297 -1.38 -13.47 -7.20
C LYS A 297 -2.25 -14.14 -6.14
N ALA A 298 -3.57 -14.21 -6.36
CA ALA A 298 -4.49 -14.84 -5.42
C ALA A 298 -4.28 -16.35 -5.32
N GLU A 299 -4.03 -17.03 -6.45
CA GLU A 299 -3.65 -18.45 -6.49
C GLU A 299 -2.35 -18.70 -5.73
N ALA A 300 -1.32 -17.86 -5.97
CA ALA A 300 -0.05 -17.94 -5.24
C ALA A 300 -0.24 -17.76 -3.73
N VAL A 301 -1.03 -16.76 -3.30
CA VAL A 301 -1.37 -16.57 -1.88
C VAL A 301 -2.10 -17.80 -1.32
N ALA A 302 -3.14 -18.28 -2.01
CA ALA A 302 -3.92 -19.43 -1.55
C ALA A 302 -3.06 -20.70 -1.40
N SER A 303 -2.11 -20.92 -2.31
CA SER A 303 -1.19 -22.06 -2.26
C SER A 303 -0.30 -22.11 -1.02
N THR A 304 -0.11 -20.98 -0.31
CA THR A 304 0.65 -20.95 0.94
C THR A 304 -0.10 -21.64 2.10
N GLY A 305 -1.43 -21.77 1.99
CA GLY A 305 -2.30 -22.22 3.06
C GLY A 305 -2.32 -21.29 4.28
N ALA A 306 -1.75 -20.09 4.21
CA ALA A 306 -1.77 -19.14 5.31
C ALA A 306 -3.19 -18.56 5.49
N PRO A 307 -3.74 -18.55 6.73
CA PRO A 307 -5.05 -17.93 7.00
C PRO A 307 -4.99 -16.40 6.92
N VAL A 308 -3.79 -15.81 6.99
CA VAL A 308 -3.57 -14.37 6.97
C VAL A 308 -2.52 -14.00 5.91
N LEU A 309 -2.77 -12.92 5.18
CA LEU A 309 -1.85 -12.25 4.28
C LEU A 309 -1.43 -10.89 4.85
N ALA A 310 -0.14 -10.64 4.99
CA ALA A 310 0.41 -9.33 5.30
C ALA A 310 0.60 -8.49 4.02
N SER A 311 -0.09 -7.35 3.89
CA SER A 311 -0.01 -6.45 2.73
C SER A 311 0.08 -4.98 3.16
N ALA A 312 1.15 -4.30 2.73
CA ALA A 312 1.46 -2.91 3.14
C ALA A 312 0.94 -1.82 2.16
N ASN A 313 -0.07 -2.13 1.34
CA ASN A 313 -0.59 -1.18 0.36
C ASN A 313 -2.09 -1.40 0.07
N PRO A 314 -2.95 -0.38 0.22
CA PRO A 314 -4.41 -0.55 0.11
C PRO A 314 -4.84 -1.04 -1.28
N GLY A 315 -4.16 -0.59 -2.35
CA GLY A 315 -4.44 -1.08 -3.70
C GLY A 315 -4.15 -2.57 -3.86
N CYS A 316 -3.04 -3.06 -3.30
CA CYS A 316 -2.74 -4.50 -3.28
C CYS A 316 -3.79 -5.27 -2.49
N THR A 317 -4.13 -4.77 -1.31
CA THR A 317 -5.14 -5.37 -0.42
C THR A 317 -6.50 -5.50 -1.13
N MET A 318 -7.00 -4.46 -1.79
CA MET A 318 -8.25 -4.49 -2.55
C MET A 318 -8.23 -5.52 -3.68
N GLN A 319 -7.16 -5.51 -4.48
CA GLN A 319 -7.02 -6.38 -5.65
C GLN A 319 -6.91 -7.85 -5.24
N ILE A 320 -6.02 -8.17 -4.28
CA ILE A 320 -5.80 -9.54 -3.83
C ILE A 320 -7.04 -10.08 -3.11
N ALA A 321 -7.73 -9.27 -2.29
CA ALA A 321 -8.99 -9.67 -1.67
C ALA A 321 -10.07 -10.01 -2.69
N ALA A 322 -10.17 -9.25 -3.79
CA ALA A 322 -11.11 -9.54 -4.86
C ALA A 322 -10.77 -10.87 -5.56
N GLY A 323 -9.48 -11.15 -5.79
CA GLY A 323 -9.02 -12.41 -6.36
C GLY A 323 -9.28 -13.61 -5.46
N LEU A 324 -8.99 -13.50 -4.16
CA LEU A 324 -9.23 -14.57 -3.17
C LEU A 324 -10.72 -14.90 -3.06
N ARG A 325 -11.60 -13.88 -2.99
CA ARG A 325 -13.05 -14.08 -3.02
C ARG A 325 -13.51 -14.76 -4.31
N TRP A 326 -12.93 -14.39 -5.45
CA TRP A 326 -13.26 -15.02 -6.73
C TRP A 326 -12.89 -16.50 -6.77
N LEU A 327 -11.78 -16.88 -6.13
CA LEU A 327 -11.35 -18.28 -5.97
C LEU A 327 -12.08 -19.03 -4.84
N GLY A 328 -12.91 -18.36 -4.04
CA GLY A 328 -13.60 -18.98 -2.90
C GLY A 328 -12.69 -19.25 -1.69
N HIS A 329 -11.57 -18.53 -1.56
CA HIS A 329 -10.68 -18.63 -0.40
C HIS A 329 -10.96 -17.57 0.65
N GLU A 330 -11.03 -17.99 1.91
CA GLU A 330 -11.12 -17.11 3.07
C GLU A 330 -9.72 -16.89 3.65
N VAL A 331 -9.06 -15.81 3.21
CA VAL A 331 -7.78 -15.36 3.76
C VAL A 331 -7.95 -13.93 4.23
N GLU A 332 -7.68 -13.68 5.52
CA GLU A 332 -7.73 -12.33 6.08
C GLU A 332 -6.51 -11.54 5.60
N ILE A 333 -6.70 -10.33 5.08
CA ILE A 333 -5.58 -9.47 4.67
C ILE A 333 -5.39 -8.36 5.70
N LEU A 334 -4.22 -8.35 6.32
CA LEU A 334 -3.84 -7.37 7.34
C LEU A 334 -2.62 -6.56 6.90
N HIS A 335 -2.55 -5.32 7.34
CA HIS A 335 -1.30 -4.58 7.30
C HIS A 335 -0.32 -5.16 8.36
N PRO A 336 1.01 -5.18 8.13
CA PRO A 336 1.97 -5.64 9.14
C PRO A 336 1.79 -4.98 10.51
N VAL A 337 1.46 -3.68 10.54
CA VAL A 337 1.18 -2.96 11.80
C VAL A 337 -0.11 -3.39 12.49
N GLU A 338 -1.13 -3.89 11.77
CA GLU A 338 -2.34 -4.45 12.39
C GLU A 338 -2.02 -5.77 13.10
N ILE A 339 -1.12 -6.59 12.54
CA ILE A 339 -0.66 -7.82 13.20
C ILE A 339 0.08 -7.48 14.51
N LEU A 340 0.96 -6.47 14.48
CA LEU A 340 1.66 -5.99 15.67
C LEU A 340 0.68 -5.41 16.71
N ASP A 341 -0.30 -4.61 16.28
CA ASP A 341 -1.31 -4.02 17.17
C ASP A 341 -2.15 -5.12 17.84
N ARG A 342 -2.60 -6.12 17.08
CA ARG A 342 -3.31 -7.29 17.64
C ARG A 342 -2.44 -8.06 18.63
N ALA A 343 -1.15 -8.23 18.36
CA ALA A 343 -0.23 -8.90 19.28
C ALA A 343 -0.08 -8.11 20.61
N TYR A 344 0.00 -6.77 20.55
CA TYR A 344 -0.01 -5.94 21.75
C TYR A 344 -1.35 -5.92 22.48
N ALA A 345 -2.47 -6.02 21.76
CA ALA A 345 -3.80 -6.14 22.37
C ALA A 345 -3.95 -7.47 23.12
N ALA A 346 -3.52 -8.58 22.51
CA ALA A 346 -3.54 -9.91 23.12
C ALA A 346 -2.69 -9.97 24.40
N GLU A 347 -1.51 -9.32 24.40
CA GLU A 347 -0.68 -9.18 25.61
C GLU A 347 -1.43 -8.45 26.74
N ALA A 348 -2.22 -7.44 26.41
CA ALA A 348 -2.97 -6.65 27.39
C ALA A 348 -4.26 -7.33 27.86
N GLY A 349 -4.56 -8.55 27.41
CA GLY A 349 -5.82 -9.25 27.69
C GLY A 349 -7.04 -8.54 27.10
N ARG A 350 -6.84 -7.70 26.07
CA ARG A 350 -7.93 -7.03 25.34
C ARG A 350 -8.30 -7.86 24.13
N ASP A 351 -9.60 -7.98 23.87
CA ASP A 351 -10.07 -8.55 22.61
C ASP A 351 -9.46 -7.77 21.44
N ALA A 352 -8.94 -8.49 20.44
CA ALA A 352 -8.43 -7.87 19.23
C ALA A 352 -9.55 -7.02 18.60
N PRO A 353 -9.27 -5.78 18.13
CA PRO A 353 -10.26 -5.03 17.37
C PRO A 353 -10.67 -5.90 16.18
N SER A 354 -11.98 -6.17 16.06
CA SER A 354 -12.54 -7.00 15.00
C SER A 354 -12.06 -6.45 13.66
N GLY A 355 -11.31 -7.25 12.90
CA GLY A 355 -10.99 -6.93 11.51
C GLY A 355 -12.25 -6.66 10.71
N PRO A 356 -12.16 -5.96 9.57
CA PRO A 356 -13.33 -5.79 8.71
C PRO A 356 -13.89 -7.16 8.36
N SER A 357 -15.12 -7.44 8.82
CA SER A 357 -15.88 -8.61 8.36
C SER A 357 -15.97 -8.57 6.83
N PRO A 358 -15.86 -9.74 6.16
CA PRO A 358 -15.69 -9.84 4.71
C PRO A 358 -16.74 -9.11 3.86
#